data_AF-A0A2G2A4C0-F1
#
_entry.id   AF-A0A2G2A4C0-F1
#
_cell.length_a   1.000
_cell.length_b   1.000
_cell.length_c   1.000
_cell.angle_alpha   90.00
_cell.angle_beta   90.00
_cell.angle_gamma   90.00
#
_symmetry.space_group_name_H-M   'P 1'
#
loop_
_entity.id
_entity.type
_entity.pdbx_description
1 polymer ?
#
loop_
_entity_poly.entity_id
_entity_poly.type
_entity_poly.pdbx_seq_one_letter_code
_entity_poly.pdbx_strand_id
1 'polypeptide(L)'
;MQDMSTQQDVLTQLLDEDNLIFIVGGTIAIVAIIFSALKGIITSGSRERSRREIAAYIAEGSMTPEQGEKLMKAGDNKRCS
;
A
#
# COMPACT_ATOMS: atom_id res chain seq x y z
N MET A 1 6.42 43.70 19.56
CA MET A 1 5.83 43.82 18.22
C MET A 1 6.85 43.41 17.13
N GLN A 2 7.54 42.26 17.26
CA GLN A 2 8.46 41.73 16.23
C GLN A 2 8.04 40.34 15.71
N ASP A 3 7.13 39.65 16.40
CA ASP A 3 6.69 38.30 16.06
C ASP A 3 5.73 38.26 14.85
N MET A 4 4.95 39.33 14.65
CA MET A 4 3.86 39.39 13.66
C MET A 4 4.33 39.61 12.22
N SER A 5 5.54 40.15 11.99
CA SER A 5 6.12 40.27 10.65
C SER A 5 6.80 38.98 10.21
N THR A 6 7.54 38.32 11.11
CA THR A 6 8.24 37.07 10.81
C THR A 6 7.28 35.95 10.38
N GLN A 7 6.07 35.90 10.98
CA GLN A 7 5.03 34.97 10.55
C GLN A 7 4.49 35.25 9.15
N GLN A 8 4.46 36.50 8.70
CA GLN A 8 4.05 36.83 7.33
C GLN A 8 5.17 36.49 6.34
N ASP A 9 6.42 36.76 6.71
CA ASP A 9 7.59 36.43 5.88
C ASP A 9 7.69 34.92 5.60
N VAL A 10 7.48 34.08 6.62
CA VAL A 10 7.47 32.61 6.43
C VAL A 10 6.26 32.13 5.62
N LEU A 11 5.10 32.78 5.76
CA LEU A 11 3.91 32.43 4.98
C LEU A 11 4.09 32.76 3.50
N THR A 12 4.68 33.93 3.21
CA THR A 12 4.98 34.35 1.84
C THR A 12 6.05 33.47 1.21
N GLN A 13 7.07 33.05 1.98
CA GLN A 13 8.10 32.14 1.51
C GLN A 13 7.58 30.70 1.26
N LEU A 14 6.56 30.26 2.01
CA LEU A 14 5.89 28.97 1.79
C LEU A 14 4.85 28.99 0.65
N LEU A 15 4.24 30.15 0.37
CA LEU A 15 3.28 30.35 -0.71
C LEU A 15 3.93 30.69 -2.07
N ASP A 16 5.26 30.76 -2.12
CA ASP A 16 6.00 30.90 -3.37
C ASP A 16 5.72 29.70 -4.29
N GLU A 17 5.41 29.96 -5.57
CA GLU A 17 4.93 28.95 -6.53
C GLU A 17 5.90 27.77 -6.67
N ASP A 18 7.21 28.03 -6.63
CA ASP A 18 8.25 27.01 -6.68
C ASP A 18 8.21 26.12 -5.42
N ASN A 19 8.14 26.72 -4.23
CA ASN A 19 8.10 25.96 -2.97
C ASN A 19 6.80 25.14 -2.83
N LEU A 20 5.68 25.67 -3.32
CA LEU A 20 4.39 24.99 -3.28
C LEU A 20 4.41 23.69 -4.10
N ILE A 21 5.05 23.70 -5.28
CA ILE A 21 5.24 22.50 -6.10
C ILE A 21 6.07 21.44 -5.37
N PHE A 22 7.17 21.82 -4.72
CA PHE A 22 8.00 20.86 -3.97
C PHE A 22 7.29 20.31 -2.74
N ILE A 23 6.52 21.13 -2.02
CA ILE A 23 5.76 20.71 -0.84
C ILE A 23 4.63 19.75 -1.24
N VAL A 24 3.84 20.09 -2.25
CA VAL A 24 2.73 19.26 -2.72
C VAL A 24 3.26 17.97 -3.35
N GLY A 25 4.25 18.07 -4.25
CA GLY A 25 4.88 16.92 -4.89
C GLY A 25 5.55 15.97 -3.89
N GLY A 26 6.27 16.53 -2.90
CA GLY A 26 6.90 15.78 -1.83
C GLY A 26 5.87 15.05 -0.96
N THR A 27 4.76 15.70 -0.61
CA THR A 27 3.70 15.09 0.18
C THR A 27 3.04 13.93 -0.56
N ILE A 28 2.72 14.11 -1.85
CA ILE A 28 2.14 13.04 -2.68
C ILE A 28 3.11 11.87 -2.80
N ALA A 29 4.40 12.12 -3.00
CA ALA A 29 5.42 11.09 -3.10
C ALA A 29 5.53 10.26 -1.80
N ILE A 30 5.59 10.93 -0.65
CA ILE A 30 5.65 10.27 0.67
C ILE A 30 4.41 9.38 0.87
N VAL A 31 3.22 9.91 0.59
CA VAL A 31 1.96 9.16 0.69
C VAL A 31 2.00 7.94 -0.23
N ALA A 32 2.39 8.10 -1.49
CA ALA A 32 2.45 7.00 -2.46
C ALA A 32 3.42 5.88 -2.03
N ILE A 33 4.56 6.23 -1.44
CA ILE A 33 5.53 5.26 -0.92
C ILE A 33 4.93 4.45 0.23
N ILE A 34 4.28 5.11 1.18
CA ILE A 34 3.65 4.44 2.33
C ILE A 34 2.56 3.48 1.84
N PHE A 35 1.67 3.93 0.96
CA PHE A 35 0.62 3.07 0.40
C PHE A 35 1.19 1.89 -0.39
N SER A 36 2.27 2.09 -1.14
CA SER A 36 2.95 1.00 -1.87
C SER A 36 3.55 -0.03 -0.93
N ALA A 37 4.19 0.40 0.16
CA ALA A 37 4.75 -0.50 1.17
C ALA A 37 3.66 -1.32 1.85
N LEU A 38 2.57 -0.67 2.30
CA LEU A 38 1.43 -1.34 2.92
C LEU A 38 0.79 -2.37 1.98
N LYS A 39 0.61 -2.03 0.70
CA LYS A 39 0.09 -2.95 -0.32
C LYS A 39 0.93 -4.22 -0.44
N GLY A 40 2.26 -4.08 -0.45
CA GLY A 40 3.18 -5.22 -0.49
C GLY A 40 3.03 -6.16 0.71
N ILE A 41 2.91 -5.60 1.91
CA ILE A 41 2.73 -6.36 3.15
C ILE A 41 1.41 -7.13 3.13
N ILE A 42 0.31 -6.44 2.81
CA ILE A 42 -1.04 -7.05 2.79
C ILE A 42 -1.13 -8.18 1.76
N THR A 43 -0.62 -7.96 0.54
CA THR A 43 -0.59 -9.00 -0.50
C THR A 43 0.22 -10.21 -0.06
N SER A 44 1.36 -10.02 0.60
CA SER A 44 2.22 -11.12 1.01
C SER A 44 1.57 -11.95 2.13
N GLY A 45 1.04 -11.29 3.16
CA GLY A 45 0.35 -11.95 4.26
C GLY A 45 -0.93 -12.67 3.84
N SER A 46 -1.71 -12.08 2.93
CA SER A 46 -2.95 -12.70 2.43
C SER A 46 -2.67 -14.03 1.71
N ARG A 47 -1.59 -14.12 0.94
CA ARG A 47 -1.22 -15.36 0.23
C ARG A 47 -0.79 -16.45 1.20
N GLU A 48 -0.03 -16.11 2.22
CA GLU A 48 0.38 -17.08 3.24
C GLU A 48 -0.83 -17.60 4.04
N ARG A 49 -1.73 -16.70 4.42
CA ARG A 49 -2.97 -17.06 5.12
C ARG A 49 -3.85 -17.97 4.28
N SER A 50 -4.11 -17.63 3.02
CA SER A 50 -4.92 -18.49 2.14
C SER A 50 -4.31 -19.87 1.92
N ARG A 51 -2.98 -20.01 1.86
CA ARG A 51 -2.33 -21.34 1.78
C ARG A 51 -2.56 -22.17 3.05
N ARG A 52 -2.49 -21.53 4.23
CA ARG A 52 -2.78 -22.21 5.51
C ARG A 52 -4.23 -22.62 5.63
N GLU A 53 -5.16 -21.76 5.19
CA GLU A 53 -6.59 -22.06 5.18
C GLU A 53 -6.91 -23.22 4.23
N ILE A 54 -6.34 -23.22 3.01
CA ILE A 54 -6.49 -24.35 2.07
C ILE A 54 -5.98 -25.67 2.69
N ALA A 55 -4.83 -25.64 3.37
CA ALA A 55 -4.31 -26.83 4.04
C ALA A 55 -5.23 -27.33 5.17
N ALA A 56 -5.84 -26.43 5.94
CA ALA A 56 -6.81 -26.78 6.96
C ALA A 56 -8.07 -27.42 6.35
N TYR A 57 -8.63 -26.85 5.28
CA TYR A 57 -9.81 -27.41 4.60
C TYR A 57 -9.55 -28.79 3.98
N ILE A 58 -8.33 -29.05 3.51
CA ILE A 58 -7.93 -30.38 3.04
C ILE A 58 -7.83 -31.36 4.22
N ALA A 59 -7.24 -30.94 5.34
CA ALA A 59 -7.12 -31.76 6.55
C ALA A 59 -8.47 -32.08 7.19
N GLU A 60 -9.41 -31.12 7.15
CA GLU A 60 -10.80 -31.27 7.60
C GLU A 60 -11.65 -32.09 6.62
N GLY A 61 -11.16 -32.33 5.39
CA GLY A 61 -11.86 -33.06 4.35
C GLY A 61 -12.98 -32.28 3.66
N SER A 62 -13.11 -30.98 3.92
CA SER A 62 -14.10 -30.10 3.28
C SER A 62 -13.66 -29.63 1.88
N MET A 63 -12.43 -29.94 1.48
CA MET A 63 -11.86 -29.64 0.16
C MET A 63 -10.96 -30.78 -0.30
N THR A 64 -11.02 -31.17 -1.58
CA THR A 64 -10.08 -32.18 -2.10
C THR A 64 -8.71 -31.57 -2.43
N PRO A 65 -7.61 -32.34 -2.37
CA PRO A 65 -6.29 -31.86 -2.74
C PRO A 65 -6.23 -31.27 -4.16
N GLU A 66 -6.94 -31.87 -5.13
CA GLU A 66 -6.97 -31.36 -6.52
C GLU A 66 -7.66 -30.00 -6.62
N GLN A 67 -8.73 -29.79 -5.83
CA GLN A 67 -9.40 -28.50 -5.74
C GLN A 67 -8.49 -27.43 -5.11
N GLY A 68 -7.75 -27.80 -4.05
CA GLY A 68 -6.75 -26.93 -3.42
C GLY A 68 -5.64 -26.51 -4.38
N GLU A 69 -5.08 -27.46 -5.15
CA GLU A 69 -4.06 -27.18 -6.17
C GLU A 69 -4.56 -26.15 -7.21
N LYS A 70 -5.80 -26.34 -7.68
CA LYS A 70 -6.42 -25.44 -8.66
C LYS A 70 -6.64 -24.03 -8.10
N LEU A 71 -7.06 -23.91 -6.84
CA LEU A 71 -7.22 -22.61 -6.16
C LEU A 71 -5.87 -21.90 -5.98
N MET A 72 -4.82 -22.62 -5.59
CA MET A 72 -3.48 -22.06 -5.45
C MET A 72 -2.92 -21.55 -6.79
N LYS A 73 -3.18 -22.28 -7.90
CA LYS A 73 -2.80 -21.87 -9.26
C LYS A 73 -3.62 -20.67 -9.77
N ALA A 74 -4.91 -20.60 -9.46
CA ALA A 74 -5.78 -19.50 -9.90
C ALA A 74 -5.35 -18.13 -9.34
N GLY A 75 -4.81 -18.10 -8.12
CA GLY A 75 -4.33 -16.86 -7.49
C GLY A 75 -3.02 -16.31 -8.05
N ASP A 76 -2.23 -17.10 -8.78
CA ASP A 76 -0.98 -16.66 -9.41
C ASP A 76 -1.22 -15.99 -10.77
N ASN A 77 -2.32 -16.35 -11.45
CA ASN A 77 -2.57 -16.00 -12.85
C ASN A 77 -3.30 -14.66 -13.08
N LYS A 78 -3.38 -13.78 -12.06
CA LYS A 78 -3.92 -12.41 -12.20
C LYS A 78 -2.83 -11.34 -12.35
N ARG A 79 -1.69 -11.66 -12.97
CA ARG A 79 -0.87 -10.61 -13.58
C ARG A 79 -1.54 -10.23 -14.91
N CYS A 80 -2.05 -9.01 -14.98
CA CYS A 80 -2.77 -8.43 -16.10
C CYS A 80 -2.11 -8.77 -17.44
N SER A 81 -2.94 -9.24 -18.38
CA SER A 81 -2.75 -9.09 -19.82
C SER A 81 -3.14 -7.69 -20.27
#